data_AF-A0AAW0IWD6-F1
#
_entry.id   AF-A0AAW0IWD6-F1
#
_cell.length_a   1.000
_cell.length_b   1.000
_cell.length_c   1.000
_cell.angle_alpha   90.00
_cell.angle_beta   90.00
_cell.angle_gamma   90.00
#
_symmetry.space_group_name_H-M   'P 1'
#
loop_
_entity.id
_entity.type
_entity.pdbx_description
1 polymer ?
#
loop_
_entity_poly.entity_id
_entity_poly.type
_entity_poly.pdbx_seq_one_letter_code
_entity_poly.pdbx_strand_id
1 'polypeptide(L)'
;MASSVLYSLLLLLFLHNPLFSTANLFHKKSLFREELDLSESQQQPLNDTPPTLFFEVTKPIKLPNTKPCSYNILQHDFGYTYGKPPVLANYTPPSHCPSQKFSKIVFQWNATCKGRQYDRIFGVWLGGAELFRSCTAEPRATGIVWSVEKDITRYYSLLMKNQTLAVYLGNLVTKTYTGVYHVNITIQFYPAEENDVSKLGALVSKYHTRLI
;
A
#
# COMPACT_ATOMS: atom_id res chain seq x y z
N MET A 1 13.57 -61.47 -17.99
CA MET A 1 13.91 -60.04 -17.76
C MET A 1 13.35 -59.08 -18.83
N ALA A 2 12.44 -59.51 -19.73
CA ALA A 2 11.90 -58.65 -20.79
C ALA A 2 10.56 -57.94 -20.44
N SER A 3 9.82 -58.45 -19.44
CA SER A 3 8.50 -57.91 -19.08
C SER A 3 8.56 -56.60 -18.28
N SER A 4 9.62 -56.37 -17.50
CA SER A 4 9.80 -55.17 -16.66
C SER A 4 10.09 -53.90 -17.48
N VAL A 5 10.78 -54.04 -18.62
CA VAL A 5 11.12 -52.90 -19.49
C VAL A 5 9.88 -52.36 -20.20
N LEU A 6 8.93 -53.24 -20.55
CA LEU A 6 7.68 -52.85 -21.19
C LEU A 6 6.79 -51.99 -20.28
N TYR A 7 6.72 -52.34 -18.99
CA TYR A 7 5.99 -51.55 -18.00
C TYR A 7 6.62 -50.18 -17.76
N SER A 8 7.97 -50.11 -17.73
CA SER A 8 8.68 -48.85 -17.60
C SER A 8 8.47 -47.94 -18.81
N LEU A 9 8.40 -48.50 -20.02
CA LEU A 9 8.15 -47.72 -21.24
C LEU A 9 6.71 -47.20 -21.31
N LEU A 10 5.73 -47.99 -20.82
CA LEU A 10 4.34 -47.56 -20.75
C LEU A 10 4.13 -46.40 -19.76
N LEU A 11 4.83 -46.40 -18.61
CA LEU A 11 4.71 -45.33 -17.62
C LEU A 11 5.27 -43.99 -18.12
N LEU A 12 6.34 -44.02 -18.91
CA LEU A 12 6.96 -42.83 -19.52
C LEU A 12 6.08 -42.18 -20.60
N LEU A 13 5.25 -42.96 -21.30
CA LEU A 13 4.27 -42.46 -22.27
C LEU A 13 3.06 -41.77 -21.60
N PHE A 14 2.69 -42.16 -20.38
CA PHE A 14 1.65 -41.47 -19.62
C PHE A 14 2.10 -40.11 -19.06
N LEU A 15 3.40 -39.91 -18.85
CA LEU A 15 3.97 -38.65 -18.34
C LEU A 15 4.20 -37.57 -19.43
N HIS A 16 4.10 -37.92 -20.72
CA HIS A 16 4.32 -37.00 -21.85
C HIS A 16 3.05 -36.58 -22.60
N ASN A 17 1.87 -36.96 -22.13
CA ASN A 17 0.61 -36.44 -22.68
C ASN A 17 0.17 -35.22 -21.86
N PRO A 18 0.38 -33.97 -22.34
CA PRO A 18 -0.37 -32.87 -21.78
C PRO A 18 -1.85 -33.15 -22.04
N LEU A 19 -2.65 -33.18 -20.98
CA LEU A 19 -4.09 -33.09 -21.10
C LEU A 19 -4.38 -31.78 -21.84
N PHE A 20 -4.64 -31.84 -23.14
CA PHE A 20 -5.17 -30.72 -23.89
C PHE A 20 -6.55 -30.41 -23.31
N SER A 21 -6.59 -29.45 -22.39
CA SER A 21 -7.84 -28.83 -21.98
C SER A 21 -8.35 -28.03 -23.16
N THR A 22 -9.26 -28.63 -23.93
CA THR A 22 -10.05 -27.90 -24.92
C THR A 22 -11.05 -27.04 -24.17
N ALA A 23 -10.61 -25.88 -23.70
CA ALA A 23 -11.51 -24.83 -23.29
C ALA A 23 -12.26 -24.39 -24.55
N ASN A 24 -13.47 -24.92 -24.73
CA ASN A 24 -14.44 -24.35 -25.66
C ASN A 24 -14.75 -22.93 -25.16
N LEU A 25 -14.04 -21.93 -25.70
CA LEU A 25 -14.46 -20.54 -25.65
C LEU A 25 -15.77 -20.46 -26.41
N PHE A 26 -16.89 -20.63 -25.69
CA PHE A 26 -18.16 -20.15 -26.17
C PHE A 26 -17.97 -18.65 -26.44
N HIS A 27 -17.89 -18.34 -27.73
CA HIS A 27 -17.92 -16.99 -28.28
C HIS A 27 -19.29 -16.39 -27.93
N LYS A 28 -19.47 -16.00 -26.66
CA LYS A 28 -20.60 -15.19 -26.25
C LYS A 28 -20.38 -13.87 -26.96
N LYS A 29 -21.19 -13.62 -28.01
CA LYS A 29 -21.22 -12.36 -28.73
C LYS A 29 -21.19 -11.24 -27.70
N SER A 30 -20.14 -10.44 -27.77
CA SER A 30 -19.98 -9.17 -27.09
C SER A 30 -21.17 -8.27 -27.44
N LEU A 31 -22.25 -8.36 -26.67
CA LEU A 31 -23.33 -7.40 -26.64
C LEU A 31 -22.99 -6.32 -25.60
N PHE A 32 -21.88 -5.63 -25.81
CA PHE A 32 -21.58 -4.29 -25.28
C PHE A 32 -20.44 -3.73 -26.12
N ARG A 33 -20.73 -3.48 -27.40
CA ARG A 33 -20.02 -2.47 -28.18
C ARG A 33 -20.86 -1.21 -28.04
N GLU A 34 -20.65 -0.48 -26.94
CA GLU A 34 -20.86 0.96 -27.02
C GLU A 34 -19.76 1.47 -27.95
N GLU A 35 -20.20 2.05 -29.05
CA GLU A 35 -19.38 2.74 -30.01
C GLU A 35 -18.75 3.93 -29.29
N LEU A 36 -17.56 3.73 -28.75
CA LEU A 36 -16.71 4.82 -28.29
C LEU A 36 -16.28 5.57 -29.56
N ASP A 37 -17.07 6.60 -29.85
CA ASP A 37 -16.79 7.62 -30.83
C ASP A 37 -15.42 8.22 -30.49
N LEU A 38 -14.37 7.79 -31.19
CA LEU A 38 -13.05 8.38 -31.13
C LEU A 38 -13.09 9.70 -31.90
N SER A 39 -13.90 10.65 -31.41
CA SER A 39 -13.75 12.05 -31.76
C SER A 39 -12.43 12.48 -31.13
N GLU A 40 -11.47 12.79 -31.98
CA GLU A 40 -10.19 13.41 -31.67
C GLU A 40 -10.47 14.72 -30.90
N SER A 41 -10.57 14.62 -29.57
CA SER A 41 -10.87 15.76 -28.72
C SER A 41 -9.69 16.71 -28.80
N GLN A 42 -9.96 17.91 -29.31
CA GLN A 42 -9.06 19.05 -29.33
C GLN A 42 -8.23 19.10 -28.04
N GLN A 43 -6.91 19.17 -28.18
CA GLN A 43 -5.96 19.18 -27.08
C GLN A 43 -6.21 20.39 -26.17
N GLN A 44 -7.03 20.18 -25.14
CA GLN A 44 -7.07 21.05 -23.98
C GLN A 44 -5.67 21.01 -23.35
N PRO A 45 -5.08 22.16 -22.96
CA PRO A 45 -3.76 22.16 -22.35
C PRO A 45 -3.76 21.23 -21.14
N LEU A 46 -2.86 20.23 -21.16
CA LEU A 46 -2.69 19.19 -20.13
C LEU A 46 -2.50 19.73 -18.70
N ASN A 47 -2.31 21.04 -18.56
CA ASN A 47 -2.11 21.73 -17.29
C ASN A 47 -3.42 22.06 -16.57
N ASP A 48 -4.56 22.09 -17.26
CA ASP A 48 -5.85 22.46 -16.67
C ASP A 48 -6.70 21.23 -16.25
N THR A 49 -6.30 20.03 -16.66
CA THR A 49 -6.99 18.80 -16.25
C THR A 49 -6.54 18.37 -14.85
N PRO A 50 -7.47 18.18 -13.88
CA PRO A 50 -7.11 17.74 -12.55
C PRO A 50 -6.51 16.31 -12.57
N PRO A 51 -5.58 15.99 -11.65
CA PRO A 51 -5.05 14.64 -11.50
C PRO A 51 -6.16 13.62 -11.22
N THR A 52 -6.00 12.40 -11.75
CA THR A 52 -6.93 11.31 -11.45
C THR A 52 -6.67 10.77 -10.03
N LEU A 53 -7.73 10.68 -9.23
CA LEU A 53 -7.67 10.09 -7.89
C LEU A 53 -7.88 8.57 -7.96
N PHE A 54 -6.97 7.82 -7.34
CA PHE A 54 -7.12 6.40 -7.07
C PHE A 54 -7.17 6.14 -5.57
N PHE A 55 -7.98 5.17 -5.17
CA PHE A 55 -8.05 4.69 -3.80
C PHE A 55 -8.06 3.17 -3.78
N GLU A 56 -7.56 2.59 -2.70
CA GLU A 56 -7.64 1.14 -2.50
C GLU A 56 -9.05 0.74 -2.07
N VAL A 57 -9.64 -0.23 -2.76
CA VAL A 57 -10.91 -0.84 -2.34
C VAL A 57 -10.63 -1.82 -1.19
N THR A 58 -11.03 -1.44 0.02
CA THR A 58 -10.84 -2.26 1.22
C THR A 58 -12.01 -2.09 2.19
N LYS A 59 -12.11 -3.00 3.16
CA LYS A 59 -13.04 -2.85 4.27
C LYS A 59 -12.64 -1.61 5.09
N PRO A 60 -13.58 -0.72 5.43
CA PRO A 60 -13.27 0.45 6.26
C PRO A 60 -12.62 0.07 7.59
N ILE A 61 -11.55 0.77 7.94
CA ILE A 61 -10.87 0.61 9.23
C ILE A 61 -11.76 1.24 10.30
N LYS A 62 -12.14 0.46 11.32
CA LYS A 62 -12.88 0.98 12.47
C LYS A 62 -11.95 1.81 13.34
N LEU A 63 -12.14 3.12 13.36
CA LEU A 63 -11.32 4.04 14.15
C LEU A 63 -11.99 4.33 15.50
N PRO A 64 -11.21 4.50 16.58
CA PRO A 64 -11.71 5.06 17.83
C PRO A 64 -12.13 6.53 17.64
N ASN A 65 -13.05 7.00 18.47
CA ASN A 65 -13.47 8.40 18.55
C ASN A 65 -12.44 9.26 19.31
N THR A 66 -11.15 9.08 18.99
CA THR A 66 -10.04 9.85 19.56
C THR A 66 -9.32 10.61 18.46
N LYS A 67 -8.69 11.74 18.81
CA LYS A 67 -7.89 12.51 17.86
C LYS A 67 -6.58 11.75 17.58
N PRO A 68 -6.25 11.43 16.32
CA PRO A 68 -4.99 10.79 16.00
C PRO A 68 -3.81 11.76 16.19
N CYS A 69 -2.67 11.19 16.51
CA CYS A 69 -1.38 11.83 16.43
C CYS A 69 -0.70 11.40 15.11
N SER A 70 -0.57 12.35 14.18
CA SER A 70 0.10 12.13 12.89
C SER A 70 1.61 12.12 13.06
N TYR A 71 2.29 11.16 12.42
CA TYR A 71 3.74 11.09 12.36
C TYR A 71 4.20 10.81 10.92
N ASN A 72 4.81 11.81 10.30
CA ASN A 72 5.42 11.67 8.98
C ASN A 72 6.79 11.01 9.11
N ILE A 73 7.00 9.87 8.44
CA ILE A 73 8.22 9.08 8.60
C ILE A 73 9.13 9.21 7.38
N LEU A 74 8.54 9.33 6.19
CA LEU A 74 9.30 9.44 4.97
C LEU A 74 8.54 10.29 3.95
N GLN A 75 9.26 11.25 3.37
CA GLN A 75 8.89 11.88 2.11
C GLN A 75 10.04 11.65 1.13
N HIS A 76 9.76 11.03 -0.02
CA HIS A 76 10.80 10.66 -0.97
C HIS A 76 10.30 10.60 -2.41
N ASP A 77 11.19 10.95 -3.34
CA ASP A 77 10.95 10.92 -4.78
C ASP A 77 11.62 9.69 -5.40
N PHE A 78 10.81 8.72 -5.82
CA PHE A 78 11.28 7.50 -6.46
C PHE A 78 11.34 7.68 -7.98
N GLY A 79 12.50 8.13 -8.48
CA GLY A 79 12.79 8.29 -9.92
C GLY A 79 13.79 7.28 -10.48
N TYR A 80 14.98 7.21 -9.88
CA TYR A 80 16.11 6.39 -10.34
C TYR A 80 16.52 5.37 -9.27
N THR A 81 15.56 4.53 -8.86
CA THR A 81 15.69 3.61 -7.72
C THR A 81 15.71 2.14 -8.15
N TYR A 82 15.41 1.84 -9.42
CA TYR A 82 15.48 0.49 -9.97
C TYR A 82 16.89 -0.09 -9.82
N GLY A 83 16.97 -1.29 -9.22
CA GLY A 83 18.25 -1.98 -8.99
C GLY A 83 19.10 -1.40 -7.86
N LYS A 84 18.63 -0.35 -7.16
CA LYS A 84 19.31 0.20 -5.99
C LYS A 84 18.77 -0.41 -4.69
N PRO A 85 19.54 -0.34 -3.59
CA PRO A 85 19.02 -0.71 -2.26
C PRO A 85 17.77 0.11 -1.89
N PRO A 86 16.93 -0.40 -0.97
CA PRO A 86 15.80 0.36 -0.43
C PRO A 86 16.22 1.69 0.19
N VAL A 87 15.34 2.68 0.12
CA VAL A 87 15.48 3.94 0.84
C VAL A 87 15.29 3.66 2.33
N LEU A 88 16.27 4.06 3.15
CA LEU A 88 16.25 3.85 4.59
C LEU A 88 15.92 5.16 5.31
N ALA A 89 15.11 5.06 6.38
CA ALA A 89 14.85 6.15 7.30
C ALA A 89 14.89 5.65 8.74
N ASN A 90 15.40 6.47 9.65
CA ASN A 90 15.32 6.17 11.08
C ASN A 90 13.88 6.32 11.54
N TYR A 91 13.40 5.32 12.27
CA TYR A 91 12.08 5.34 12.88
C TYR A 91 12.24 5.38 14.40
N THR A 92 11.60 6.38 15.01
CA THR A 92 11.46 6.47 16.46
C THR A 92 9.98 6.57 16.80
N PRO A 93 9.50 5.89 17.86
CA PRO A 93 8.13 6.07 18.32
C PRO A 93 7.81 7.55 18.56
N PRO A 94 6.61 8.03 18.25
CA PRO A 94 6.31 9.45 18.28
C PRO A 94 6.19 9.96 19.73
N SER A 95 7.28 10.55 20.22
CA SER A 95 7.38 11.11 21.58
C SER A 95 6.56 12.39 21.76
N HIS A 96 6.22 13.09 20.68
CA HIS A 96 5.37 14.28 20.69
C HIS A 96 3.89 13.99 20.89
N CYS A 97 3.47 12.71 20.84
CA CYS A 97 2.07 12.35 21.03
C CYS A 97 1.65 12.47 22.51
N PRO A 98 0.46 13.03 22.80
CA PRO A 98 -0.03 13.18 24.18
C PRO A 98 -0.21 11.87 24.95
N SER A 99 -0.50 10.78 24.25
CA SER A 99 -0.56 9.44 24.80
C SER A 99 0.57 8.61 24.21
N GLN A 100 1.10 7.68 25.00
CA GLN A 100 2.03 6.63 24.56
C GLN A 100 1.34 5.25 24.47
N LYS A 101 0.03 5.19 24.79
CA LYS A 101 -0.81 4.00 24.65
C LYS A 101 -1.82 4.23 23.54
N PHE A 102 -1.77 3.38 22.52
CA PHE A 102 -2.59 3.51 21.32
C PHE A 102 -3.44 2.27 21.13
N SER A 103 -4.72 2.47 20.82
CA SER A 103 -5.68 1.39 20.55
C SER A 103 -5.71 1.03 19.07
N LYS A 104 -5.43 2.00 18.19
CA LYS A 104 -5.37 1.82 16.74
C LYS A 104 -4.16 2.57 16.16
N ILE A 105 -3.46 1.94 15.22
CA ILE A 105 -2.34 2.53 14.50
C ILE A 105 -2.56 2.26 13.01
N VAL A 106 -2.69 3.33 12.23
CA VAL A 106 -2.99 3.26 10.80
C VAL A 106 -1.81 3.79 10.01
N PHE A 107 -1.29 2.95 9.13
CA PHE A 107 -0.31 3.33 8.13
C PHE A 107 -1.02 4.00 6.95
N GLN A 108 -0.49 5.13 6.49
CA GLN A 108 -0.96 5.86 5.32
C GLN A 108 0.18 6.01 4.31
N TRP A 109 -0.06 5.52 3.10
CA TRP A 109 0.76 5.78 1.93
C TRP A 109 0.03 6.76 1.03
N ASN A 110 0.64 7.90 0.74
CA ASN A 110 0.14 8.88 -0.21
C ASN A 110 1.18 9.05 -1.31
N ALA A 111 0.77 8.98 -2.57
CA ALA A 111 1.68 9.20 -3.67
C ALA A 111 1.05 9.94 -4.84
N THR A 112 1.90 10.65 -5.57
CA THR A 112 1.54 11.28 -6.84
C THR A 112 2.55 10.87 -7.91
N CYS A 113 2.10 10.89 -9.16
CA CYS A 113 2.97 10.67 -10.31
C CYS A 113 2.37 11.35 -11.53
N LYS A 114 3.20 11.99 -12.36
CA LYS A 114 2.79 12.63 -13.61
C LYS A 114 3.71 12.20 -14.73
N GLY A 115 3.13 11.83 -15.87
CA GLY A 115 3.86 11.35 -17.04
C GLY A 115 3.56 9.90 -17.35
N ARG A 116 4.49 9.23 -18.04
CA ARG A 116 4.34 7.84 -18.49
C ARG A 116 5.14 6.89 -17.62
N GLN A 117 4.46 5.89 -17.07
CA GLN A 117 5.05 4.75 -16.36
C GLN A 117 4.12 3.53 -16.48
N TYR A 118 4.61 2.38 -16.03
CA TYR A 118 3.85 1.14 -15.87
C TYR A 118 3.93 0.64 -14.43
N ASP A 119 3.08 -0.33 -14.11
CA ASP A 119 2.95 -0.92 -12.78
C ASP A 119 4.29 -1.39 -12.22
N ARG A 120 4.65 -0.87 -11.05
CA ARG A 120 5.79 -1.30 -10.26
C ARG A 120 5.31 -1.92 -8.96
N ILE A 121 5.92 -3.05 -8.58
CA ILE A 121 5.76 -3.60 -7.23
C ILE A 121 6.64 -2.78 -6.28
N PHE A 122 6.10 -2.47 -5.12
CA PHE A 122 6.82 -1.80 -4.05
C PHE A 122 6.48 -2.39 -2.70
N GLY A 123 7.30 -2.10 -1.70
CA GLY A 123 7.10 -2.56 -0.33
C GLY A 123 7.69 -1.62 0.71
N VAL A 124 7.17 -1.77 1.92
CA VAL A 124 7.56 -1.02 3.12
C VAL A 124 7.80 -2.01 4.26
N TRP A 125 8.98 -1.93 4.86
CA TRP A 125 9.39 -2.74 6.00
C TRP A 125 9.83 -1.87 7.16
N LEU A 126 9.58 -2.32 8.38
CA LEU A 126 10.05 -1.70 9.60
C LEU A 126 10.81 -2.74 10.41
N GLY A 127 12.08 -2.50 10.75
CA GLY A 127 12.91 -3.48 11.47
C GLY A 127 12.96 -4.86 10.79
N GLY A 128 12.82 -4.91 9.46
CA GLY A 128 12.75 -6.15 8.67
C GLY A 128 11.36 -6.79 8.51
N ALA A 129 10.35 -6.37 9.29
CA ALA A 129 8.98 -6.86 9.14
C ALA A 129 8.23 -6.09 8.04
N GLU A 130 7.59 -6.81 7.12
CA GLU A 130 6.79 -6.20 6.04
C GLU A 130 5.49 -5.60 6.60
N LEU A 131 5.35 -4.28 6.48
CA LEU A 131 4.13 -3.56 6.85
C LEU A 131 3.14 -3.49 5.69
N PHE A 132 3.65 -3.30 4.47
CA PHE A 132 2.83 -3.07 3.29
C PHE A 132 3.54 -3.47 2.00
N ARG A 133 2.79 -4.07 1.06
CA ARG A 133 3.20 -4.41 -0.30
C ARG A 133 2.04 -4.15 -1.26
N SER A 134 2.30 -3.53 -2.40
CA SER A 134 1.30 -3.30 -3.44
C SER A 134 1.94 -3.05 -4.81
N CYS A 135 1.11 -2.80 -5.82
CA CYS A 135 1.50 -2.19 -7.09
C CYS A 135 1.16 -0.69 -7.10
N THR A 136 1.92 0.10 -7.84
CA THR A 136 1.63 1.51 -8.09
C THR A 136 0.34 1.67 -8.90
N ALA A 137 -0.43 2.73 -8.65
CA ALA A 137 -1.46 3.14 -9.61
C ALA A 137 -0.82 3.56 -10.94
N GLU A 138 -1.44 3.18 -12.06
CA GLU A 138 -0.96 3.48 -13.42
C GLU A 138 -0.94 5.01 -13.65
N PRO A 139 0.23 5.63 -13.92
CA PRO A 139 0.30 7.07 -14.10
C PRO A 139 -0.32 7.56 -15.40
N ARG A 140 -0.77 8.82 -15.35
CA ARG A 140 -1.37 9.52 -16.48
C ARG A 140 -0.56 10.76 -16.82
N ALA A 141 -0.64 11.20 -18.07
CA ALA A 141 0.00 12.42 -18.51
C ALA A 141 -0.49 13.65 -17.71
N THR A 142 -1.78 13.69 -17.36
CA THR A 142 -2.40 14.73 -16.51
C THR A 142 -2.07 14.59 -15.02
N GLY A 143 -1.45 13.48 -14.61
CA GLY A 143 -1.09 13.21 -13.23
C GLY A 143 -2.11 12.33 -12.50
N ILE A 144 -1.63 11.69 -11.44
CA ILE A 144 -2.41 10.85 -10.55
C ILE A 144 -2.13 11.21 -9.10
N VAL A 145 -3.13 11.00 -8.25
CA VAL A 145 -3.01 11.00 -6.79
C VAL A 145 -3.58 9.68 -6.29
N TRP A 146 -2.88 9.03 -5.39
CA TRP A 146 -3.25 7.71 -4.91
C TRP A 146 -2.92 7.58 -3.42
N SER A 147 -3.89 7.11 -2.64
CA SER A 147 -3.73 6.85 -1.22
C SER A 147 -4.14 5.44 -0.81
N VAL A 148 -3.44 4.91 0.20
CA VAL A 148 -3.73 3.61 0.81
C VAL A 148 -3.62 3.72 2.32
N GLU A 149 -4.58 3.11 3.02
CA GLU A 149 -4.57 3.01 4.47
C GLU A 149 -4.55 1.54 4.91
N LYS A 150 -3.68 1.21 5.87
CA LYS A 150 -3.59 -0.13 6.46
C LYS A 150 -3.62 -0.06 7.98
N ASP A 151 -4.47 -0.87 8.59
CA ASP A 151 -4.41 -1.13 10.03
C ASP A 151 -3.16 -1.96 10.33
N ILE A 152 -2.18 -1.33 10.98
CA ILE A 152 -0.91 -1.93 11.36
C ILE A 152 -0.81 -2.14 12.87
N THR A 153 -1.92 -2.06 13.61
CA THR A 153 -1.93 -2.27 15.08
C THR A 153 -1.32 -3.60 15.48
N ARG A 154 -1.42 -4.65 14.65
CA ARG A 154 -0.77 -5.95 14.91
C ARG A 154 0.75 -5.86 15.09
N TYR A 155 1.39 -4.81 14.59
CA TYR A 155 2.83 -4.55 14.72
C TYR A 155 3.16 -3.64 15.91
N TYR A 156 2.25 -3.46 16.88
CA TYR A 156 2.39 -2.52 17.99
C TYR A 156 3.75 -2.61 18.70
N SER A 157 4.22 -3.82 19.03
CA SER A 157 5.48 -4.04 19.74
C SER A 157 6.72 -3.54 18.99
N LEU A 158 6.66 -3.53 17.65
CA LEU A 158 7.70 -3.02 16.76
C LEU A 158 7.61 -1.49 16.63
N LEU A 159 6.38 -0.97 16.52
CA LEU A 159 6.09 0.47 16.38
C LEU A 159 6.41 1.26 17.66
N MET A 160 6.47 0.59 18.82
CA MET A 160 6.86 1.23 20.09
C MET A 160 8.36 1.14 20.38
N LYS A 161 9.20 0.83 19.39
CA LYS A 161 10.66 0.78 19.52
C LYS A 161 11.35 1.53 18.40
N ASN A 162 12.59 1.97 18.66
CA ASN A 162 13.45 2.51 17.61
C ASN A 162 13.77 1.41 16.60
N GLN A 163 13.62 1.73 15.32
CA GLN A 163 13.79 0.80 14.20
C GLN A 163 14.33 1.54 12.97
N THR A 164 14.60 0.79 11.92
CA THR A 164 14.85 1.34 10.58
C THR A 164 13.67 1.02 9.69
N LEU A 165 13.10 2.07 9.08
CA LEU A 165 12.15 1.93 7.97
C LEU A 165 12.94 1.70 6.69
N ALA A 166 12.54 0.71 5.90
CA ALA A 166 13.06 0.48 4.56
C ALA A 166 11.91 0.53 3.56
N VAL A 167 12.07 1.29 2.48
CA VAL A 167 11.06 1.45 1.43
C VAL A 167 11.69 1.20 0.08
N TYR A 168 11.14 0.26 -0.68
CA TYR A 168 11.59 -0.02 -2.02
C TYR A 168 10.44 0.14 -3.00
N LEU A 169 10.61 1.06 -3.94
CA LEU A 169 9.82 1.19 -5.15
C LEU A 169 10.83 1.28 -6.29
N GLY A 170 10.93 0.24 -7.10
CA GLY A 170 11.89 0.18 -8.20
C GLY A 170 11.40 0.97 -9.41
N ASN A 171 11.77 2.25 -9.50
CA ASN A 171 11.42 3.11 -10.63
C ASN A 171 12.64 3.46 -11.48
N LEU A 172 12.38 3.68 -12.78
CA LEU A 172 13.37 4.16 -13.73
C LEU A 172 12.75 5.26 -14.57
N VAL A 173 13.46 6.39 -14.68
CA VAL A 173 13.11 7.50 -15.56
C VAL A 173 14.01 7.50 -16.79
N THR A 174 13.40 7.61 -17.97
CA THR A 174 14.07 7.63 -19.28
C THR A 174 13.35 8.61 -20.21
N LYS A 175 13.74 8.67 -21.49
CA LYS A 175 12.99 9.43 -22.52
C LYS A 175 11.56 8.90 -22.72
N THR A 176 11.31 7.62 -22.45
CA THR A 176 9.99 7.00 -22.59
C THR A 176 9.23 6.96 -21.27
N TYR A 177 9.93 6.72 -20.16
CA TYR A 177 9.36 6.62 -18.81
C TYR A 177 9.62 7.92 -18.06
N THR A 178 8.65 8.83 -18.04
CA THR A 178 8.85 10.20 -17.54
C THR A 178 8.34 10.41 -16.12
N GLY A 179 7.57 9.45 -15.58
CA GLY A 179 6.94 9.60 -14.27
C GLY A 179 7.88 9.35 -13.10
N VAL A 180 7.97 10.32 -12.19
CA VAL A 180 8.57 10.17 -10.86
C VAL A 180 7.44 9.97 -9.86
N TYR A 181 7.58 8.98 -8.98
CA TYR A 181 6.63 8.78 -7.88
C TYR A 181 7.06 9.62 -6.68
N HIS A 182 6.26 10.62 -6.33
CA HIS A 182 6.44 11.40 -5.11
C HIS A 182 5.64 10.73 -4.00
N VAL A 183 6.32 10.21 -2.98
CA VAL A 183 5.70 9.39 -1.93
C VAL A 183 5.83 10.08 -0.59
N ASN A 184 4.74 10.06 0.16
CA ASN A 184 4.67 10.46 1.55
C ASN A 184 4.08 9.30 2.38
N ILE A 185 4.83 8.89 3.41
CA ILE A 185 4.43 7.87 4.38
C ILE A 185 4.18 8.52 5.72
N THR A 186 2.96 8.36 6.21
CA THR A 186 2.51 8.85 7.52
C THR A 186 1.92 7.70 8.33
N ILE A 187 2.15 7.68 9.64
CA ILE A 187 1.45 6.80 10.57
C ILE A 187 0.58 7.63 11.49
N GLN A 188 -0.68 7.21 11.63
CA GLN A 188 -1.68 7.80 12.51
C GLN A 188 -1.82 6.95 13.77
N PHE A 189 -1.51 7.52 14.93
CA PHE A 189 -1.60 6.85 16.21
C PHE A 189 -2.85 7.33 16.97
N TYR A 190 -3.82 6.45 17.17
CA TYR A 190 -5.07 6.75 17.87
C TYR A 190 -4.99 6.25 19.32
N PRO A 191 -5.11 7.12 20.31
CA PRO A 191 -5.21 6.72 21.72
C PRO A 191 -6.41 5.80 21.97
N ALA A 192 -6.38 5.06 23.07
CA ALA A 192 -7.58 4.41 23.58
C ALA A 192 -8.61 5.47 24.01
N GLU A 193 -9.89 5.17 23.81
CA GLU A 193 -10.95 6.00 24.38
C GLU A 193 -10.88 5.93 25.92
N GLU A 194 -11.01 7.07 26.58
CA GLU A 194 -11.18 7.10 28.02
C GLU A 194 -12.60 6.63 28.33
N ASN A 195 -12.73 5.46 28.95
CA ASN A 195 -14.00 4.99 29.48
C ASN A 195 -14.46 5.92 30.62
N ASP A 196 -15.78 6.06 30.82
CA ASP A 196 -16.32 6.97 31.85
C ASP A 196 -15.82 6.64 33.26
N VAL A 197 -15.54 5.36 33.53
CA VAL A 197 -14.94 4.90 34.80
C VAL A 197 -13.54 5.47 35.01
N SER A 198 -12.70 5.55 33.95
CA SER A 198 -11.37 6.15 34.04
C SER A 198 -11.42 7.68 34.19
N LYS A 199 -12.40 8.34 33.57
CA LYS A 199 -12.63 9.79 33.77
C LYS A 199 -13.03 10.10 35.21
N LEU A 200 -13.94 9.30 35.76
CA LEU A 200 -14.37 9.44 37.15
C LEU A 200 -13.22 9.18 38.12
N GLY A 201 -12.40 8.15 37.89
CA GLY A 201 -11.20 7.87 38.68
C GLY A 201 -10.18 9.01 38.64
N ALA A 202 -9.92 9.59 37.48
CA ALA A 202 -9.02 10.74 37.33
C ALA A 202 -9.58 12.01 38.01
N LEU A 203 -10.89 12.25 37.93
CA LEU A 203 -11.57 13.34 38.63
C LEU A 203 -11.45 13.18 40.15
N VAL A 204 -11.83 12.01 40.69
CA VAL A 204 -11.75 11.71 42.12
C VAL A 204 -10.31 11.87 42.64
N SER A 205 -9.31 11.37 41.91
CA SER A 205 -7.90 11.55 42.27
C SER A 205 -7.50 13.03 42.27
N LYS A 206 -7.91 13.81 41.27
CA LYS A 206 -7.59 15.25 41.17
C LYS A 206 -8.21 16.08 42.31
N TYR A 207 -9.41 15.71 42.76
CA TYR A 207 -10.05 16.37 43.91
C TYR A 207 -9.41 15.96 45.24
N HIS A 208 -8.97 14.70 45.38
CA HIS A 208 -8.28 14.25 46.58
C HIS A 208 -6.92 14.95 46.78
N THR A 209 -6.14 15.16 45.71
CA THR A 209 -4.86 15.90 45.79
C THR A 209 -5.02 17.41 46.01
N ARG A 210 -6.23 17.97 45.88
CA ARG A 210 -6.52 19.39 46.17
C ARG A 210 -7.05 19.63 47.59
N LEU A 211 -7.36 18.57 48.33
CA LEU A 211 -7.93 18.63 49.68
C LEU A 211 -6.89 18.28 50.77
N ILE A 212 -5.63 18.13 50.38
CA ILE A 212 -4.45 17.96 51.26
C ILE A 212 -3.52 19.14 50.99
#